data_AF-A0A8T3XPC0-F1
#
_entry.id   AF-A0A8T3XPC0-F1
#
_cell.length_a   1.000
_cell.length_b   1.000
_cell.length_c   1.000
_cell.angle_alpha   90.00
_cell.angle_beta   90.00
_cell.angle_gamma   90.00
#
_symmetry.space_group_name_H-M   'P 1'
#
loop_
_entity.id
_entity.type
_entity.pdbx_description
1 polymer ?
#
loop_
_entity_poly.entity_id
_entity_poly.type
_entity_poly.pdbx_seq_one_letter_code
_entity_poly.pdbx_strand_id
1 'polypeptide(L)'
;MSKLNNKLIQGTNAVSGSVSVLGSYQICHNICMVLISLLSILGFTIIGMPLVFLTKIATPFWIAAVSLLTLMIILKLTIMKGLSTNMMILNSGLIIAGIPFKSLQIYKNYFFIMGGLIALLSIVIIINNKLHKERRIKNETKC
;
A
#
# COMPACT_ATOMS: atom_id res chain seq x y z
N MET A 1 -25.92 23.99 6.59
CA MET A 1 -24.82 24.06 5.60
C MET A 1 -23.47 23.55 6.13
N SER A 2 -23.44 22.53 7.01
CA SER A 2 -22.18 22.04 7.65
C SER A 2 -21.87 20.55 7.42
N LYS A 3 -22.82 19.74 6.92
CA LYS A 3 -22.62 18.30 6.63
C LYS A 3 -21.82 18.00 5.35
N LEU A 4 -21.79 18.93 4.39
CA LEU A 4 -21.11 18.75 3.10
C LEU A 4 -19.58 18.79 3.26
N ASN A 5 -19.06 19.72 4.09
CA ASN A 5 -17.63 19.88 4.35
C ASN A 5 -17.02 18.66 5.05
N ASN A 6 -17.69 18.03 6.02
CA ASN A 6 -17.14 16.86 6.71
C ASN A 6 -17.05 15.60 5.82
N LYS A 7 -17.92 15.44 4.81
CA LYS A 7 -17.81 14.36 3.82
C LYS A 7 -16.67 14.61 2.82
N LEU A 8 -16.46 15.87 2.44
CA LEU A 8 -15.40 16.27 1.53
C LEU A 8 -14.01 16.13 2.18
N ILE A 9 -13.92 16.45 3.48
CA ILE A 9 -12.70 16.28 4.31
C ILE A 9 -12.41 14.80 4.63
N GLN A 10 -13.44 13.96 4.83
CA GLN A 10 -13.24 12.50 5.00
C GLN A 10 -12.91 11.77 3.69
N GLY A 11 -13.40 12.26 2.54
CA GLY A 11 -13.05 11.73 1.21
C GLY A 11 -11.64 12.10 0.78
N THR A 12 -11.19 13.33 1.07
CA THR A 12 -9.83 13.78 0.76
C THR A 12 -8.77 13.01 1.54
N ASN A 13 -9.00 12.64 2.80
CA ASN A 13 -8.00 11.85 3.56
C ASN A 13 -7.74 10.44 3.00
N ALA A 14 -8.74 9.81 2.36
CA ALA A 14 -8.57 8.53 1.68
C ALA A 14 -7.92 8.67 0.28
N VAL A 15 -8.17 9.80 -0.39
CA VAL A 15 -7.57 10.13 -1.71
C VAL A 15 -6.12 10.60 -1.54
N SER A 16 -5.81 11.43 -0.55
CA SER A 16 -4.43 11.88 -0.28
C SER A 16 -3.48 10.73 0.02
N GLY A 17 -3.96 9.67 0.68
CA GLY A 17 -3.16 8.45 0.90
C GLY A 17 -2.88 7.64 -0.37
N SER A 18 -3.78 7.67 -1.36
CA SER A 18 -3.62 6.96 -2.65
C SER A 18 -2.90 7.82 -3.71
N VAL A 19 -3.03 9.15 -3.65
CA VAL A 19 -2.30 10.08 -4.50
C VAL A 19 -0.83 10.19 -4.07
N SER A 20 -0.49 10.07 -2.79
CA SER A 20 0.92 9.96 -2.37
C SER A 20 1.62 8.73 -2.97
N VAL A 21 0.91 7.61 -3.14
CA VAL A 21 1.45 6.41 -3.81
C VAL A 21 1.60 6.63 -5.33
N LEU A 22 0.67 7.34 -5.96
CA LEU A 22 0.75 7.69 -7.39
C LEU A 22 1.80 8.77 -7.70
N GLY A 23 2.00 9.75 -6.81
CA GLY A 23 3.04 10.77 -6.93
C GLY A 23 4.44 10.19 -6.77
N SER A 24 4.63 9.28 -5.81
CA SER A 24 5.88 8.52 -5.68
C SER A 24 6.10 7.55 -6.85
N TYR A 25 5.04 7.01 -7.47
CA TYR A 25 5.16 6.20 -8.69
C TYR A 25 5.65 7.02 -9.89
N GLN A 26 5.21 8.28 -10.06
CA GLN A 26 5.70 9.15 -11.12
C GLN A 26 7.19 9.52 -10.95
N ILE A 27 7.62 9.81 -9.72
CA ILE A 27 9.04 10.07 -9.43
C ILE A 27 9.87 8.80 -9.64
N CYS A 28 9.41 7.64 -9.15
CA CYS A 28 10.11 6.37 -9.35
C CYS A 28 10.11 5.94 -10.83
N HIS A 29 9.06 6.22 -11.60
CA HIS A 29 9.00 5.91 -13.01
C HIS A 29 9.93 6.81 -13.84
N ASN A 30 9.94 8.13 -13.58
CA ASN A 30 10.86 9.03 -14.27
C ASN A 30 12.32 8.75 -13.89
N ILE A 31 12.63 8.49 -12.61
CA ILE A 31 14.00 8.18 -12.21
C ILE A 31 14.44 6.82 -12.78
N CYS A 32 13.55 5.82 -12.84
CA CYS A 32 13.86 4.52 -13.46
C CYS A 32 14.06 4.66 -14.97
N MET A 33 13.24 5.44 -15.68
CA MET A 33 13.39 5.67 -17.12
C MET A 33 14.68 6.42 -17.45
N VAL A 34 15.06 7.43 -16.66
CA VAL A 34 16.33 8.16 -16.80
C VAL A 34 17.53 7.24 -16.53
N LEU A 35 17.45 6.43 -15.47
CA LEU A 35 18.52 5.50 -15.11
C LEU A 35 18.71 4.43 -16.19
N ILE A 36 17.62 3.83 -16.72
CA ILE A 36 17.69 2.84 -17.80
C ILE A 36 18.25 3.46 -19.10
N SER A 37 17.85 4.69 -19.43
CA SER A 37 18.37 5.41 -20.60
C SER A 37 19.88 5.69 -20.50
N LEU A 38 20.34 6.15 -19.32
CA LEU A 38 21.77 6.40 -19.07
C LEU A 38 22.60 5.11 -19.10
N LEU A 39 22.08 4.01 -18.55
CA LEU A 39 22.71 2.69 -18.62
C LEU A 39 22.76 2.14 -20.05
N SER A 40 21.76 2.45 -20.88
CA SER A 40 21.71 2.06 -22.29
C SER A 40 22.76 2.80 -23.14
N ILE A 41 23.08 4.06 -22.80
CA ILE A 41 24.11 4.86 -23.50
C ILE A 41 25.52 4.35 -23.18
N LEU A 42 25.75 3.86 -21.96
CA LEU A 42 27.04 3.34 -21.51
C LEU A 42 27.36 1.91 -22.02
N GLY A 43 26.52 1.34 -22.90
CA GLY A 43 26.82 0.07 -23.56
C GLY A 43 26.80 -1.14 -22.63
N PHE A 44 26.18 -1.04 -21.45
CA PHE A 44 25.84 -2.20 -20.63
C PHE A 44 24.74 -3.00 -21.34
N THR A 45 25.15 -3.83 -22.28
CA THR A 45 24.30 -4.88 -22.83
C THR A 45 23.83 -5.74 -21.68
N ILE A 46 22.51 -5.90 -21.62
CA ILE A 46 21.72 -6.47 -20.53
C ILE A 46 21.97 -7.99 -20.47
N ILE A 47 23.16 -8.39 -20.00
CA ILE A 47 23.48 -9.78 -19.68
C ILE A 47 23.49 -9.99 -18.15
N GLY A 48 23.35 -8.92 -17.36
CA GLY A 48 23.05 -8.98 -15.93
C GLY A 48 21.91 -8.03 -15.59
N MET A 49 20.72 -8.57 -15.32
CA MET A 49 19.43 -7.87 -15.24
C MET A 49 19.46 -6.56 -14.41
N PRO A 50 18.93 -5.42 -14.92
CA PRO A 50 18.69 -4.20 -14.13
C PRO A 50 17.74 -4.44 -12.93
N LEU A 51 17.03 -5.56 -12.92
CA LEU A 51 16.19 -6.05 -11.82
C LEU A 51 16.98 -6.35 -10.53
N VAL A 52 18.29 -6.65 -10.61
CA VAL A 52 19.12 -6.95 -9.43
C VAL A 52 19.33 -5.69 -8.56
N PHE A 53 19.39 -4.51 -9.17
CA PHE A 53 19.46 -3.24 -8.44
C PHE A 53 18.18 -3.02 -7.61
N LEU A 54 17.01 -3.31 -8.18
CA LEU A 54 15.74 -3.24 -7.45
C LEU A 54 15.70 -4.26 -6.30
N THR A 55 16.30 -5.44 -6.43
CA THR A 55 16.36 -6.39 -5.30
C THR A 55 17.20 -5.89 -4.12
N LYS A 56 18.23 -5.06 -4.38
CA LYS A 56 19.00 -4.43 -3.28
C LYS A 56 18.22 -3.32 -2.58
N ILE A 57 17.39 -2.57 -3.31
CA ILE A 57 16.55 -1.51 -2.73
C ILE A 57 15.26 -2.07 -2.08
N ALA A 58 14.79 -3.24 -2.53
CA ALA A 58 13.55 -3.83 -2.04
C ALA A 58 13.61 -4.17 -0.54
N THR A 59 14.75 -4.68 -0.07
CA THR A 59 14.95 -5.03 1.34
C THR A 59 14.83 -3.83 2.29
N PRO A 60 15.57 -2.71 2.12
CA PRO A 60 15.42 -1.55 2.99
C PRO A 60 14.01 -0.94 2.89
N PHE A 61 13.38 -0.95 1.71
CA PHE A 61 12.02 -0.45 1.54
C PHE A 61 10.99 -1.32 2.29
N TRP A 62 11.15 -2.64 2.26
CA TRP A 62 10.31 -3.56 3.03
C TRP A 62 10.48 -3.37 4.54
N ILE A 63 11.72 -3.19 5.02
CA ILE A 63 12.00 -2.90 6.43
C ILE A 63 11.33 -1.58 6.85
N ALA A 64 11.40 -0.54 6.02
CA ALA A 64 10.72 0.73 6.26
C ALA A 64 9.20 0.57 6.29
N ALA A 65 8.62 -0.25 5.41
CA ALA A 65 7.19 -0.54 5.42
C ALA A 65 6.76 -1.27 6.70
N VAL A 66 7.54 -2.25 7.16
CA VAL A 66 7.29 -2.98 8.43
C VAL A 66 7.42 -2.06 9.64
N SER A 67 8.45 -1.20 9.67
CA SER A 67 8.64 -0.26 10.78
C SER A 67 7.50 0.75 10.86
N LEU A 68 7.03 1.26 9.72
CA LEU A 68 5.88 2.16 9.65
C LEU A 68 4.59 1.46 10.07
N LEU A 69 4.35 0.21 9.63
CA LEU A 69 3.20 -0.57 10.06
C LEU A 69 3.22 -0.82 11.57
N THR A 70 4.38 -1.14 12.12
CA THR A 70 4.57 -1.35 13.56
C THR A 70 4.29 -0.08 14.35
N LEU A 71 4.81 1.07 13.89
CA LEU A 71 4.52 2.37 14.49
C LEU A 71 3.02 2.68 14.49
N MET A 72 2.32 2.39 13.39
CA MET A 72 0.87 2.58 13.29
C MET A 72 0.10 1.67 14.25
N ILE A 73 0.56 0.44 14.47
CA ILE A 73 -0.01 -0.49 15.47
C ILE A 73 0.15 0.09 16.88
N ILE A 74 1.35 0.56 17.23
CA ILE A 74 1.62 1.17 18.54
C ILE A 74 0.73 2.41 18.75
N LEU A 75 0.71 3.34 17.79
CA LEU A 75 -0.12 4.54 17.87
C LEU A 75 -1.61 4.23 18.04
N LYS A 76 -2.10 3.18 17.39
CA LYS A 76 -3.49 2.73 17.54
C LYS A 76 -3.79 2.22 18.95
N LEU A 77 -2.86 1.45 19.54
CA LEU A 77 -3.02 0.90 20.89
C LEU A 77 -2.90 1.98 21.96
N THR A 78 -2.01 2.96 21.77
CA THR A 78 -1.69 3.96 22.80
C THR A 78 -2.59 5.20 22.72
N ILE A 79 -2.86 5.74 21.52
CA ILE A 79 -3.41 7.11 21.37
C ILE A 79 -4.70 7.12 20.53
N MET A 80 -4.71 6.43 19.39
CA MET A 80 -5.73 6.60 18.35
C MET A 80 -6.58 5.33 18.13
N LYS A 81 -7.60 5.13 18.98
CA LYS A 81 -8.55 4.01 18.84
C LYS A 81 -9.44 4.08 17.58
N GLY A 82 -9.48 5.22 16.90
CA GLY A 82 -10.30 5.45 15.70
C GLY A 82 -9.71 4.95 14.38
N LEU A 83 -8.52 4.34 14.39
CA LEU A 83 -7.83 3.92 13.18
C LEU A 83 -8.42 2.61 12.63
N SER A 84 -8.75 2.60 11.33
CA SER A 84 -9.43 1.47 10.67
C SER A 84 -8.58 0.19 10.75
N THR A 85 -9.04 -0.78 11.55
CA THR A 85 -8.43 -2.11 11.66
C THR A 85 -8.27 -2.76 10.29
N ASN A 86 -9.25 -2.61 9.41
CA ASN A 86 -9.27 -3.25 8.10
C ASN A 86 -8.14 -2.74 7.19
N MET A 87 -7.77 -1.46 7.31
CA MET A 87 -6.68 -0.87 6.52
C MET A 87 -5.31 -1.41 6.96
N MET A 88 -5.15 -1.68 8.26
CA MET A 88 -3.93 -2.27 8.80
C MET A 88 -3.79 -3.73 8.40
N ILE A 89 -4.90 -4.49 8.42
CA ILE A 89 -4.91 -5.88 7.95
C ILE A 89 -4.55 -5.93 6.46
N LEU A 90 -5.12 -5.03 5.64
CA LEU A 90 -4.76 -4.90 4.23
C LEU A 90 -3.25 -4.66 4.04
N ASN A 91 -2.69 -3.66 4.73
CA ASN A 91 -1.26 -3.34 4.63
C ASN A 91 -0.37 -4.50 5.09
N SER A 92 -0.79 -5.23 6.14
CA SER A 92 -0.06 -6.41 6.61
C SER A 92 -0.06 -7.53 5.56
N GLY A 93 -1.20 -7.79 4.90
CA GLY A 93 -1.28 -8.76 3.80
C GLY A 93 -0.36 -8.41 2.62
N LEU A 94 -0.33 -7.13 2.21
CA LEU A 94 0.57 -6.66 1.14
C LEU A 94 2.06 -6.81 1.52
N ILE A 95 2.44 -6.48 2.75
CA ILE A 95 3.82 -6.60 3.24
C ILE A 95 4.25 -8.08 3.26
N ILE A 96 3.37 -8.98 3.69
CA ILE A 96 3.63 -10.43 3.70
C ILE A 96 3.78 -10.96 2.27
N ALA A 97 2.92 -10.54 1.34
CA ALA A 97 3.00 -10.97 -0.05
C ALA A 97 4.26 -10.45 -0.77
N GLY A 98 4.81 -9.31 -0.32
CA GLY A 98 5.93 -8.60 -0.94
C GLY A 98 7.32 -8.88 -0.33
N ILE A 99 7.52 -9.99 0.39
CA ILE A 99 8.79 -10.28 1.08
C ILE A 99 9.97 -10.41 0.07
N PRO A 100 11.04 -9.60 0.19
CA PRO A 100 12.17 -9.59 -0.75
C PRO A 100 13.35 -10.49 -0.34
N PHE A 101 13.27 -11.21 0.79
CA PHE A 101 14.40 -11.97 1.32
C PHE A 101 14.78 -13.15 0.42
N LYS A 102 16.07 -13.22 0.04
CA LYS A 102 16.62 -14.32 -0.78
C LYS A 102 16.48 -15.69 -0.10
N SER A 103 16.75 -15.77 1.20
CA SER A 103 16.65 -17.01 1.98
C SER A 103 15.23 -17.57 2.08
N LEU A 104 14.21 -16.72 1.92
CA LEU A 104 12.78 -17.09 1.98
C LEU A 104 12.16 -17.28 0.59
N GLN A 105 12.94 -17.16 -0.50
CA GLN A 105 12.42 -17.31 -1.87
C GLN A 105 11.86 -18.70 -2.15
N ILE A 106 12.37 -19.74 -1.47
CA ILE A 106 11.85 -21.12 -1.56
C ILE A 106 10.36 -21.14 -1.16
N TYR A 107 9.96 -20.28 -0.23
CA TYR A 107 8.58 -20.15 0.25
C TYR A 107 7.84 -18.95 -0.35
N LYS A 108 8.38 -18.32 -1.41
CA LYS A 108 7.78 -17.14 -2.03
C LYS A 108 6.32 -17.36 -2.39
N ASN A 109 6.00 -18.52 -2.96
CA ASN A 109 4.63 -18.83 -3.37
C ASN A 109 3.68 -18.91 -2.18
N TYR A 110 4.15 -19.47 -1.06
CA TYR A 110 3.37 -19.55 0.17
C TYR A 110 3.08 -18.16 0.75
N PHE A 111 4.10 -17.30 0.87
CA PHE A 111 3.91 -15.93 1.36
C PHE A 111 3.03 -15.09 0.44
N PHE A 112 3.17 -15.26 -0.87
CA PHE A 112 2.33 -14.57 -1.85
C PHE A 112 0.86 -14.98 -1.76
N ILE A 113 0.57 -16.28 -1.67
CA ILE A 113 -0.79 -16.79 -1.54
C ILE A 113 -1.40 -16.35 -0.20
N MET A 114 -0.68 -16.53 0.91
CA MET A 114 -1.18 -16.17 2.24
C MET A 114 -1.39 -14.66 2.38
N GLY A 115 -0.39 -13.85 2.01
CA GLY A 115 -0.50 -12.39 2.05
C GLY A 115 -1.55 -11.85 1.09
N GLY A 116 -1.63 -12.43 -0.11
CA GLY A 116 -2.63 -12.07 -1.13
C GLY A 116 -4.05 -12.38 -0.68
N LEU A 117 -4.28 -13.53 -0.05
CA LEU A 117 -5.60 -13.91 0.47
C LEU A 117 -6.05 -12.95 1.58
N ILE A 118 -5.17 -12.63 2.52
CA ILE A 118 -5.44 -11.66 3.59
C ILE A 118 -5.79 -10.28 3.01
N ALA A 119 -5.02 -9.83 2.01
CA ALA A 119 -5.26 -8.56 1.35
C ALA A 119 -6.61 -8.53 0.61
N LEU A 120 -6.93 -9.59 -0.15
CA LEU A 120 -8.20 -9.71 -0.87
C LEU A 120 -9.40 -9.68 0.09
N LEU A 121 -9.37 -10.49 1.15
CA LEU A 121 -10.43 -10.50 2.16
C LEU A 121 -10.60 -9.11 2.79
N SER A 122 -9.49 -8.42 3.08
CA SER A 122 -9.54 -7.07 3.65
C SER A 122 -10.19 -6.06 2.70
N ILE A 123 -9.89 -6.12 1.39
CA ILE A 123 -10.51 -5.26 0.38
C ILE A 123 -12.03 -5.49 0.34
N VAL A 124 -12.47 -6.74 0.31
CA VAL A 124 -13.90 -7.09 0.29
C VAL A 124 -14.62 -6.50 1.50
N ILE A 125 -14.05 -6.65 2.70
CA ILE A 125 -14.64 -6.10 3.93
C ILE A 125 -14.66 -4.57 3.89
N ILE A 126 -13.60 -3.90 3.40
CA ILE A 126 -13.56 -2.44 3.27
C ILE A 126 -14.65 -1.93 2.32
N ILE A 127 -14.83 -2.57 1.16
CA ILE A 127 -15.87 -2.20 0.19
C ILE A 127 -17.26 -2.39 0.79
N ASN A 128 -17.53 -3.55 1.41
CA ASN A 128 -18.81 -3.83 2.03
C ASN A 128 -19.15 -2.83 3.15
N ASN A 129 -18.18 -2.47 3.98
CA ASN A 129 -18.36 -1.46 5.03
C ASN A 129 -18.66 -0.08 4.45
N LYS A 130 -18.01 0.30 3.35
CA LYS A 130 -18.25 1.58 2.67
C LYS A 130 -19.65 1.63 2.05
N LEU A 131 -20.05 0.58 1.34
CA LEU A 131 -21.39 0.46 0.74
C LEU A 131 -22.49 0.50 1.81
N HIS A 132 -22.29 -0.19 2.94
CA HIS A 132 -23.27 -0.20 4.02
C HIS A 132 -23.40 1.18 4.71
N LYS A 133 -22.29 1.93 4.85
CA LYS A 133 -22.31 3.30 5.36
C LYS A 133 -23.08 4.24 4.43
N GLU A 134 -22.90 4.13 3.12
CA GLU A 134 -23.62 4.96 2.15
C GLU A 134 -25.12 4.66 2.11
N ARG A 135 -25.53 3.38 2.17
CA ARG A 135 -26.95 3.00 2.24
C ARG A 135 -27.65 3.58 3.48
N ARG A 136 -27.01 3.54 4.65
CA ARG A 136 -27.59 4.11 5.88
C ARG A 136 -27.85 5.61 5.77
N ILE A 137 -26.88 6.36 5.24
CA ILE A 137 -27.04 7.81 5.07
C ILE A 137 -28.20 8.12 4.10
N LYS A 138 -28.32 7.36 3.00
CA LYS A 138 -29.41 7.54 2.02
C LYS A 138 -30.80 7.27 2.60
N ASN A 139 -30.92 6.33 3.56
CA ASN A 139 -32.18 6.05 4.25
C ASN A 139 -32.52 7.15 5.27
N GLU A 140 -31.54 7.72 5.97
CA GLU A 140 -31.77 8.84 6.91
C GLU A 140 -32.09 10.17 6.22
N THR A 141 -31.72 10.36 4.95
CA THR A 141 -32.04 11.58 4.19
C THR A 141 -33.39 11.53 3.47
N LYS A 142 -34.11 10.42 3.59
CA LYS A 142 -35.43 10.21 2.97
C LYS A 142 -36.62 10.51 3.92
N CYS A 143 -36.35 10.93 5.15
CA CYS A 143 -37.36 11.42 6.10
C CYS A 143 -37.45 12.94 6.07
#